data_AF-W6ZV57-F1
#
_entry.id   AF-W6ZV57-F1
#
_cell.length_a   1.000
_cell.length_b   1.000
_cell.length_c   1.000
_cell.angle_alpha   90.00
_cell.angle_beta   90.00
_cell.angle_gamma   90.00
#
_symmetry.space_group_name_H-M   'P 1'
#
loop_
_entity.id
_entity.type
_entity.pdbx_description
1 polymer ?
#
loop_
_entity_poly.entity_id
_entity_poly.type
_entity_poly.pdbx_seq_one_letter_code
_entity_poly.pdbx_strand_id
1 'polypeptide(L)'
;MISSLIRSLINSLISSLISSLISSLISSVMSSNCESARFGEEDGVVYACVAQEDENNPDFDKWTLFYKEDYEIEVEDEDGTKSKKTINEGQTLLTVFKEGWAPDGVWLGGTKYQFINIERDLEFEGYTFDVATCAKLKGGLHLIKVPGGNILVVLYDEEKEHDRGNSKVAALTFSKELAESGGQ
;
A
#
# COMPACT_ATOMS: atom_id res chain seq x y z
N MET A 1 -39.66 -10.54 10.85
CA MET A 1 -39.26 -9.25 10.23
C MET A 1 -38.30 -8.44 11.11
N ILE A 2 -38.57 -8.26 12.41
CA ILE A 2 -37.69 -7.50 13.34
C ILE A 2 -36.28 -8.09 13.52
N SER A 3 -36.14 -9.43 13.50
CA SER A 3 -34.84 -10.12 13.68
C SER A 3 -33.81 -9.86 12.57
N SER A 4 -34.22 -9.70 11.31
CA SER A 4 -33.27 -9.45 10.21
C SER A 4 -32.77 -8.01 10.19
N LEU A 5 -33.61 -7.04 10.58
CA LEU A 5 -33.22 -5.64 10.72
C LEU A 5 -32.18 -5.46 11.83
N ILE A 6 -32.36 -6.13 12.97
CA ILE A 6 -31.41 -6.07 14.09
C ILE A 6 -30.06 -6.66 13.70
N ARG A 7 -30.03 -7.80 12.99
CA ARG A 7 -28.78 -8.38 12.49
C ARG A 7 -28.05 -7.48 11.49
N SER A 8 -28.79 -6.84 10.58
CA SER A 8 -28.22 -5.93 9.59
C SER A 8 -27.62 -4.67 10.23
N LEU A 9 -28.29 -4.10 11.23
CA LEU A 9 -27.77 -2.96 11.99
C LEU A 9 -26.54 -3.32 12.82
N ILE A 10 -26.52 -4.48 13.46
CA ILE A 10 -25.36 -4.97 14.23
C ILE A 10 -24.16 -5.16 13.29
N ASN A 11 -24.34 -5.79 12.14
CA ASN A 11 -23.24 -6.00 11.19
C ASN A 11 -22.69 -4.67 10.63
N SER A 12 -23.57 -3.71 10.35
CA SER A 12 -23.15 -2.38 9.86
C SER A 12 -22.40 -1.57 10.92
N LEU A 13 -22.86 -1.62 12.17
CA LEU A 13 -22.17 -0.99 13.30
C LEU A 13 -20.81 -1.63 13.58
N ILE A 14 -20.74 -2.96 13.57
CA ILE A 14 -19.48 -3.71 13.74
C ILE A 14 -18.50 -3.36 12.62
N SER A 15 -18.93 -3.35 11.36
CA SER A 15 -18.08 -2.96 10.24
C SER A 15 -17.55 -1.52 10.36
N SER A 16 -18.41 -0.58 10.77
CA SER A 16 -18.02 0.82 10.96
C SER A 16 -17.06 1.02 12.14
N LEU A 17 -17.31 0.33 13.26
CA LEU A 17 -16.42 0.34 14.44
C LEU A 17 -15.07 -0.30 14.13
N ILE A 18 -15.05 -1.44 13.43
CA ILE A 18 -13.84 -2.11 12.99
C ILE A 18 -13.05 -1.19 12.05
N SER A 19 -13.70 -0.56 11.07
CA SER A 19 -13.04 0.39 10.17
C SER A 19 -12.42 1.57 10.93
N SER A 20 -13.15 2.15 11.89
CA SER A 20 -12.65 3.27 12.71
C SER A 20 -11.50 2.86 13.65
N LEU A 21 -11.59 1.67 14.27
CA LEU A 21 -10.54 1.14 15.14
C LEU A 21 -9.29 0.79 14.35
N ILE A 22 -9.45 0.16 13.18
CA ILE A 22 -8.36 -0.12 12.25
C ILE A 22 -7.69 1.17 11.79
N SER A 23 -8.44 2.21 11.43
CA SER A 23 -7.85 3.52 11.07
C SER A 23 -7.08 4.14 12.24
N SER A 24 -7.61 4.05 13.47
CA SER A 24 -6.92 4.56 14.65
C SER A 24 -5.67 3.75 15.02
N LEU A 25 -5.68 2.44 14.77
CA LEU A 25 -4.55 1.54 15.03
C LEU A 25 -3.46 1.67 13.95
N ILE A 26 -3.86 1.81 12.67
CA ILE A 26 -2.98 2.21 11.56
C ILE A 26 -2.23 3.48 11.92
N SER A 27 -2.97 4.52 12.35
CA SER A 27 -2.35 5.75 12.82
C SER A 27 -1.42 5.47 13.98
N SER A 28 -1.85 4.82 15.07
CA SER A 28 -0.99 4.66 16.25
C SER A 28 0.28 3.82 16.05
N VAL A 29 0.29 2.85 15.13
CA VAL A 29 1.44 1.95 14.89
C VAL A 29 2.33 2.47 13.76
N MET A 30 1.78 3.15 12.74
CA MET A 30 2.55 3.74 11.63
C MET A 30 2.99 5.19 11.86
N SER A 31 2.32 5.96 12.75
CA SER A 31 2.42 7.42 12.80
C SER A 31 3.78 8.00 13.17
N SER A 32 4.75 7.20 13.63
CA SER A 32 6.09 7.75 13.89
C SER A 32 7.06 7.57 12.72
N ASN A 33 6.82 6.62 11.80
CA ASN A 33 7.89 6.15 10.90
C ASN A 33 7.50 5.92 9.43
N CYS A 34 6.22 5.90 9.03
CA CYS A 34 5.84 5.58 7.63
C CYS A 34 4.48 6.16 7.20
N GLU A 35 4.30 6.41 5.90
CA GLU A 35 3.00 6.59 5.27
C GLU A 35 2.44 5.24 4.77
N SER A 36 1.13 5.03 4.76
CA SER A 36 0.54 3.76 4.32
C SER A 36 -0.80 3.89 3.61
N ALA A 37 -1.12 2.91 2.76
CA ALA A 37 -2.39 2.82 2.07
C ALA A 37 -2.80 1.37 1.79
N ARG A 38 -4.09 1.16 1.54
CA ARG A 38 -4.66 -0.13 1.16
C ARG A 38 -5.30 -0.09 -0.20
N PHE A 39 -5.05 -1.16 -0.94
CA PHE A 39 -5.47 -1.36 -2.31
C PHE A 39 -6.27 -2.66 -2.39
N GLY A 40 -7.29 -2.68 -3.25
CA GLY A 40 -7.95 -3.93 -3.63
C GLY A 40 -7.01 -4.80 -4.46
N GLU A 41 -6.96 -6.10 -4.21
CA GLU A 41 -6.19 -7.04 -5.04
C GLU A 41 -6.85 -7.27 -6.40
N GLU A 42 -8.17 -7.09 -6.52
CA GLU A 42 -8.89 -7.31 -7.78
C GLU A 42 -8.60 -6.24 -8.83
N ASP A 43 -8.54 -4.97 -8.41
CA ASP A 43 -8.44 -3.81 -9.30
C ASP A 43 -7.18 -2.96 -9.09
N GLY A 44 -6.47 -3.15 -7.97
CA GLY A 44 -5.32 -2.34 -7.61
C GLY A 44 -5.71 -0.90 -7.24
N VAL A 45 -6.96 -0.65 -6.84
CA VAL A 45 -7.45 0.70 -6.51
C VAL A 45 -7.25 0.98 -5.03
N VAL A 46 -6.68 2.15 -4.71
CA VAL A 46 -6.57 2.61 -3.33
C VAL A 46 -7.94 3.00 -2.78
N TYR A 47 -8.31 2.44 -1.63
CA TYR A 47 -9.57 2.77 -0.95
C TYR A 47 -9.37 3.40 0.43
N ALA A 48 -8.17 3.32 1.00
CA ALA A 48 -7.83 3.94 2.26
C ALA A 48 -6.34 4.33 2.29
N CYS A 49 -6.03 5.52 2.80
CA CYS A 49 -4.65 5.96 2.99
C CYS A 49 -4.50 6.81 4.27
N VAL A 50 -3.30 6.74 4.85
CA VAL A 50 -2.85 7.50 6.01
C VAL A 50 -1.44 7.99 5.71
N ALA A 51 -1.23 9.29 5.83
CA ALA A 51 0.08 9.90 5.75
C ALA A 51 0.22 10.89 6.90
N GLN A 52 1.44 11.12 7.34
CA GLN A 52 1.73 12.21 8.27
C GLN A 52 1.43 13.54 7.58
N GLU A 53 0.72 14.43 8.28
CA GLU A 53 0.47 15.78 7.78
C GLU A 53 1.81 16.49 7.58
N ASP A 54 1.96 17.13 6.43
CA ASP A 54 3.12 17.98 6.18
C ASP A 54 2.85 19.35 6.80
N GLU A 55 3.48 19.62 7.95
CA GLU A 55 3.36 20.90 8.67
C GLU A 55 3.77 22.10 7.80
N ASN A 56 4.55 21.89 6.73
CA ASN A 56 4.98 22.93 5.81
C ASN A 56 4.06 23.11 4.60
N ASN A 57 3.07 22.23 4.43
CA ASN A 57 2.12 22.26 3.33
C ASN A 57 0.68 22.17 3.85
N PRO A 58 0.00 23.30 4.10
CA PRO A 58 -1.37 23.31 4.62
C PRO A 58 -2.41 22.73 3.64
N ASP A 59 -2.06 22.60 2.36
CA ASP A 59 -2.90 21.98 1.32
C ASP A 59 -2.47 20.52 1.04
N PHE A 60 -1.73 19.89 1.96
CA PHE A 60 -1.26 18.52 1.80
C PHE A 60 -2.43 17.54 1.69
N ASP A 61 -2.59 16.98 0.49
CA ASP A 61 -3.52 15.89 0.25
C ASP A 61 -2.77 14.56 0.18
N LYS A 62 -2.94 13.73 1.22
CA LYS A 62 -2.38 12.38 1.32
C LYS A 62 -2.70 11.50 0.12
N TRP A 63 -3.82 11.71 -0.57
CA TRP A 63 -4.18 10.92 -1.76
C TRP A 63 -3.18 11.09 -2.89
N THR A 64 -2.54 12.26 -2.99
CA THR A 64 -1.53 12.54 -4.02
C THR A 64 -0.28 11.66 -3.90
N LEU A 65 -0.02 11.08 -2.72
CA LEU A 65 1.07 10.13 -2.51
C LEU A 65 0.76 8.71 -3.02
N PHE A 66 -0.53 8.37 -3.07
CA PHE A 66 -0.99 6.99 -3.28
C PHE A 66 -1.85 6.81 -4.54
N TYR A 67 -2.24 7.90 -5.19
CA TYR A 67 -3.11 7.85 -6.35
C TYR A 67 -2.84 8.99 -7.32
N LYS A 68 -2.84 8.62 -8.60
CA LYS A 68 -2.97 9.54 -9.71
C LYS A 68 -3.80 8.88 -10.82
N GLU A 69 -4.68 9.67 -11.45
CA GLU A 69 -5.40 9.21 -12.64
C GLU A 69 -4.42 8.83 -13.76
N ASP A 70 -4.78 7.85 -14.57
CA ASP A 70 -3.96 7.30 -15.67
C ASP A 70 -3.29 8.41 -16.49
N TYR A 71 -1.97 8.30 -16.64
CA TYR A 71 -1.15 9.32 -17.30
C TYR A 71 -0.13 8.70 -18.26
N GLU A 72 0.26 9.47 -19.26
CA GLU A 72 1.31 9.06 -20.19
C GLU A 72 2.70 9.37 -19.62
N ILE A 73 3.60 8.40 -19.73
CA ILE A 73 5.04 8.60 -19.53
C ILE A 73 5.78 8.36 -20.85
N GLU A 74 6.94 9.00 -21.00
CA GLU A 74 7.90 8.61 -22.01
C GLU A 74 8.79 7.50 -21.44
N VAL A 75 8.82 6.36 -22.12
CA VAL A 75 9.75 5.26 -21.86
C VAL A 75 10.79 5.28 -22.97
N GLU A 76 12.06 5.29 -22.58
CA GLU A 76 13.18 5.21 -23.51
C GLU A 76 13.70 3.77 -23.52
N ASP A 77 13.69 3.15 -24.70
CA ASP A 77 14.21 1.79 -24.90
C ASP A 77 15.75 1.80 -24.98
N GLU A 78 16.37 0.61 -24.99
CA GLU A 78 17.84 0.45 -25.05
C GLU A 78 18.49 1.12 -26.27
N ASP A 79 17.73 1.32 -27.35
CA ASP A 79 18.15 2.00 -28.58
C ASP A 79 17.96 3.54 -28.53
N GLY A 80 17.57 4.11 -27.38
CA GLY A 80 17.29 5.55 -27.22
C GLY A 80 15.99 6.00 -27.87
N THR A 81 15.14 5.06 -28.29
CA THR A 81 13.83 5.37 -28.89
C THR A 81 12.83 5.64 -27.78
N LYS A 82 12.21 6.83 -27.82
CA LYS A 82 11.17 7.22 -26.88
C LYS A 82 9.81 6.77 -27.37
N SER A 83 9.13 5.96 -26.58
CA SER A 83 7.73 5.58 -26.76
C SER A 83 6.87 6.18 -25.66
N LYS A 84 5.59 6.41 -25.95
CA LYS A 84 4.63 6.83 -24.94
C LYS A 84 3.90 5.61 -24.40
N LYS A 85 3.82 5.50 -23.08
CA LYS A 85 3.09 4.43 -22.41
C LYS A 85 2.10 5.02 -21.42
N THR A 86 0.86 4.57 -21.49
CA THR A 86 -0.15 4.86 -20.47
C THR A 86 0.17 4.03 -19.23
N ILE A 87 0.33 4.70 -18.10
CA ILE A 87 0.52 4.09 -16.79
C ILE A 87 -0.81 4.09 -16.05
N ASN A 88 -1.21 2.89 -15.63
CA ASN A 88 -2.23 2.68 -14.63
C ASN A 88 -1.54 2.17 -13.37
N GLU A 89 -1.51 3.00 -12.31
CA GLU A 89 -0.72 2.72 -11.10
C GLU A 89 -1.10 1.37 -10.48
N GLY A 90 -2.40 1.13 -10.28
CA GLY A 90 -2.91 -0.11 -9.71
C GLY A 90 -2.44 -1.36 -10.46
N GLN A 91 -2.45 -1.32 -11.79
CA GLN A 91 -1.94 -2.43 -12.60
C GLN A 91 -0.45 -2.67 -12.39
N THR A 92 0.36 -1.62 -12.22
CA THR A 92 1.81 -1.79 -11.95
C THR A 92 2.08 -2.51 -10.63
N LEU A 93 1.26 -2.27 -9.60
CA LEU A 93 1.35 -2.97 -8.31
C LEU A 93 0.96 -4.45 -8.47
N LEU A 94 -0.12 -4.73 -9.19
CA LEU A 94 -0.58 -6.10 -9.43
C LEU A 94 0.41 -6.93 -10.26
N THR A 95 1.06 -6.31 -11.26
CA THR A 95 2.08 -6.96 -12.08
C THR A 95 3.24 -7.50 -11.24
N VAL A 96 3.67 -6.78 -10.20
CA VAL A 96 4.75 -7.22 -9.30
C VAL A 96 4.41 -8.57 -8.67
N PHE A 97 3.20 -8.75 -8.18
CA PHE A 97 2.80 -10.00 -7.54
C PHE A 97 2.49 -11.12 -8.54
N LYS A 98 1.98 -10.77 -9.72
CA LYS A 98 1.63 -11.74 -10.76
C LYS A 98 2.87 -12.30 -11.46
N GLU A 99 3.75 -11.42 -11.92
CA GLU A 99 4.91 -11.78 -12.74
C GLU A 99 6.20 -11.94 -11.91
N GLY A 100 6.25 -11.34 -10.72
CA GLY A 100 7.45 -11.35 -9.86
C GLY A 100 8.51 -10.31 -10.24
N TRP A 101 8.19 -9.38 -11.14
CA TRP A 101 9.06 -8.28 -11.57
C TRP A 101 8.21 -7.13 -12.17
N ALA A 102 8.82 -5.95 -12.37
CA ALA A 102 8.15 -4.79 -12.97
C ALA A 102 9.05 -4.11 -14.04
N PRO A 103 8.82 -4.38 -15.35
CA PRO A 103 9.67 -3.85 -16.43
C PRO A 103 9.76 -2.33 -16.44
N ASP A 104 8.62 -1.65 -16.30
CA ASP A 104 8.54 -0.19 -16.35
C ASP A 104 8.70 0.47 -14.98
N GLY A 105 9.03 -0.33 -13.95
CA GLY A 105 8.97 0.06 -12.55
C GLY A 105 7.56 0.01 -11.97
N VAL A 106 7.48 0.23 -10.66
CA VAL A 106 6.21 0.39 -9.93
C VAL A 106 5.88 1.87 -9.87
N TRP A 107 4.66 2.24 -10.19
CA TRP A 107 4.23 3.64 -10.21
C TRP A 107 3.15 3.89 -9.17
N LEU A 108 3.33 4.95 -8.40
CA LEU A 108 2.39 5.32 -7.35
C LEU A 108 2.46 6.82 -7.06
N GLY A 109 1.31 7.51 -7.02
CA GLY A 109 1.24 8.95 -6.79
C GLY A 109 2.04 9.77 -7.81
N GLY A 110 2.15 9.31 -9.05
CA GLY A 110 2.97 9.90 -10.11
C GLY A 110 4.48 9.65 -9.97
N THR A 111 4.92 8.89 -8.96
CA THR A 111 6.34 8.63 -8.69
C THR A 111 6.73 7.22 -9.14
N LYS A 112 7.87 7.11 -9.84
CA LYS A 112 8.46 5.82 -10.23
C LYS A 112 9.31 5.24 -9.11
N TYR A 113 9.06 3.98 -8.78
CA TYR A 113 9.83 3.16 -7.87
C TYR A 113 10.47 2.00 -8.63
N GLN A 114 11.75 1.75 -8.38
CA GLN A 114 12.47 0.61 -8.90
C GLN A 114 12.11 -0.63 -8.08
N PHE A 115 11.65 -1.68 -8.75
CA PHE A 115 11.46 -2.99 -8.12
C PHE A 115 12.82 -3.56 -7.70
N ILE A 116 12.93 -4.00 -6.43
CA ILE A 116 14.17 -4.55 -5.87
C ILE A 116 14.06 -6.05 -5.66
N ASN A 117 13.00 -6.50 -4.99
CA ASN A 117 12.82 -7.91 -4.66
C ASN A 117 11.35 -8.22 -4.35
N ILE A 118 10.97 -9.49 -4.50
CA ILE A 118 9.73 -10.07 -3.98
C ILE A 118 10.06 -11.35 -3.21
N GLU A 119 9.56 -11.43 -1.98
CA GLU A 119 9.63 -12.61 -1.11
C GLU A 119 8.24 -13.20 -1.01
N ARG A 120 8.07 -14.41 -1.53
CA ARG A 120 6.81 -15.14 -1.42
C ARG A 120 6.80 -16.00 -0.16
N ASP A 121 5.63 -16.15 0.44
CA ASP A 121 5.43 -16.96 1.64
C ASP A 121 6.40 -16.58 2.79
N LEU A 122 6.70 -15.28 2.96
CA LEU A 122 7.54 -14.81 4.05
C LEU A 122 6.84 -15.09 5.39
N GLU A 123 7.44 -15.95 6.20
CA GLU A 123 6.94 -16.25 7.54
C GLU A 123 7.31 -15.13 8.52
N PHE A 124 6.30 -14.54 9.14
CA PHE A 124 6.43 -13.52 10.16
C PHE A 124 5.49 -13.84 11.33
N GLU A 125 6.08 -14.21 12.48
CA GLU A 125 5.36 -14.49 13.73
C GLU A 125 4.16 -15.46 13.58
N GLY A 126 4.30 -16.49 12.74
CA GLY A 126 3.28 -17.51 12.51
C GLY A 126 2.28 -17.22 11.39
N TYR A 127 2.43 -16.09 10.68
CA TYR A 127 1.67 -15.75 9.48
C TYR A 127 2.58 -15.72 8.26
N THR A 128 2.02 -15.98 7.07
CA THR A 128 2.76 -15.92 5.81
C THR A 128 2.25 -14.78 4.94
N PHE A 129 3.18 -14.01 4.36
CA PHE A 129 2.87 -12.88 3.50
C PHE A 129 3.72 -12.86 2.23
N ASP A 130 3.13 -12.44 1.12
CA ASP A 130 3.89 -12.06 -0.08
C ASP A 130 4.31 -10.59 0.05
N VAL A 131 5.61 -10.34 0.04
CA VAL A 131 6.19 -9.01 0.28
C VAL A 131 7.07 -8.59 -0.88
N ALA A 132 6.72 -7.50 -1.55
CA ALA A 132 7.60 -6.85 -2.53
C ALA A 132 8.20 -5.57 -1.95
N THR A 133 9.45 -5.29 -2.29
CA THR A 133 10.16 -4.06 -1.91
C THR A 133 10.58 -3.31 -3.16
N CYS A 134 10.27 -2.02 -3.18
CA CYS A 134 10.66 -1.10 -4.24
C CYS A 134 11.38 0.12 -3.62
N ALA A 135 12.24 0.77 -4.40
CA ALA A 135 13.04 1.89 -3.94
C ALA A 135 12.97 3.07 -4.91
N LYS A 136 13.12 4.28 -4.40
CA LYS A 136 13.37 5.51 -5.15
C LYS A 136 14.57 6.23 -4.55
N LEU A 137 14.96 7.36 -5.13
CA LEU A 137 15.96 8.22 -4.50
C LEU A 137 15.46 8.66 -3.11
N LYS A 138 16.26 8.40 -2.08
CA LYS A 138 15.99 8.75 -0.66
C LYS A 138 14.67 8.19 -0.11
N GLY A 139 14.24 7.01 -0.55
CA GLY A 139 13.03 6.40 -0.02
C GLY A 139 12.62 5.15 -0.76
N GLY A 140 11.42 4.66 -0.50
CA GLY A 140 10.89 3.48 -1.16
C GLY A 140 9.52 3.09 -0.67
N LEU A 141 9.12 1.88 -1.05
CA LEU A 141 7.85 1.31 -0.64
C LEU A 141 7.93 -0.21 -0.42
N HIS A 142 7.05 -0.69 0.42
CA HIS A 142 6.76 -2.10 0.63
C HIS A 142 5.34 -2.40 0.20
N LEU A 143 5.16 -3.44 -0.60
CA LEU A 143 3.86 -3.99 -0.97
C LEU A 143 3.69 -5.31 -0.22
N ILE A 144 2.59 -5.51 0.50
CA ILE A 144 2.32 -6.73 1.24
C ILE A 144 0.92 -7.21 0.90
N LYS A 145 0.79 -8.43 0.40
CA LYS A 145 -0.53 -9.07 0.29
C LYS A 145 -1.02 -9.43 1.69
N VAL A 146 -2.20 -8.94 2.05
CA VAL A 146 -2.85 -9.21 3.32
C VAL A 146 -4.18 -9.92 3.09
N PRO A 147 -4.72 -10.66 4.08
CA PRO A 147 -5.97 -11.38 3.93
C PRO A 147 -7.16 -10.51 3.49
N GLY A 148 -8.16 -11.15 2.88
CA GLY A 148 -9.36 -10.48 2.38
C GLY A 148 -9.19 -9.81 1.02
N GLY A 149 -8.20 -10.22 0.23
CA GLY A 149 -7.98 -9.70 -1.13
C GLY A 149 -7.48 -8.26 -1.14
N ASN A 150 -6.55 -7.94 -0.24
CA ASN A 150 -6.03 -6.58 -0.09
C ASN A 150 -4.51 -6.54 -0.23
N ILE A 151 -4.00 -5.40 -0.69
CA ILE A 151 -2.57 -5.09 -0.71
C ILE A 151 -2.34 -3.89 0.19
N LEU A 152 -1.50 -4.08 1.21
CA LEU A 152 -0.97 -3.00 2.03
C LEU A 152 0.25 -2.40 1.33
N VAL A 153 0.29 -1.08 1.22
CA VAL A 153 1.42 -0.31 0.72
C VAL A 153 1.94 0.56 1.85
N VAL A 154 3.24 0.52 2.10
CA VAL A 154 3.90 1.35 3.10
C VAL A 154 5.05 2.09 2.44
N LEU A 155 5.03 3.42 2.52
CA LEU A 155 6.10 4.29 2.03
C LEU A 155 7.08 4.58 3.16
N TYR A 156 8.34 4.75 2.80
CA TYR A 156 9.36 5.27 3.70
C TYR A 156 10.16 6.37 3.00
N ASP A 157 10.60 7.33 3.79
CA ASP A 157 11.33 8.52 3.35
C ASP A 157 12.58 8.69 4.21
N GLU A 158 13.75 8.55 3.59
CA GLU A 158 15.03 8.66 4.28
C GLU A 158 15.31 10.09 4.74
N GLU A 159 14.66 11.10 4.16
CA GLU A 159 14.75 12.49 4.62
C GLU A 159 14.00 12.72 5.94
N LYS A 160 13.08 11.81 6.30
CA LYS A 160 12.36 11.80 7.57
C LYS A 160 12.96 10.83 8.59
N GLU A 161 14.22 10.42 8.38
CA GLU A 161 14.93 9.43 9.21
C GLU A 161 14.29 8.03 9.19
N HIS A 162 13.46 7.73 8.18
CA HIS A 162 12.94 6.39 7.97
C HIS A 162 13.96 5.53 7.23
N ASP A 163 13.92 4.22 7.44
CA ASP A 163 14.73 3.27 6.69
C ASP A 163 13.93 2.06 6.23
N ARG A 164 14.47 1.34 5.23
CA ARG A 164 13.84 0.16 4.63
C ARG A 164 13.61 -0.98 5.64
N GLY A 165 14.50 -1.16 6.61
CA GLY A 165 14.41 -2.25 7.57
C GLY A 165 13.26 -2.03 8.55
N ASN A 166 13.26 -0.87 9.20
CA ASN A 166 12.24 -0.50 10.17
C ASN A 166 10.86 -0.35 9.53
N SER A 167 10.77 0.26 8.33
CA SER A 167 9.50 0.38 7.61
C SER A 167 8.92 -0.96 7.17
N LYS A 168 9.77 -1.92 6.74
CA LYS A 168 9.33 -3.29 6.44
C LYS A 168 8.79 -4.02 7.68
N VAL A 169 9.49 -3.92 8.82
CA VAL A 169 9.03 -4.54 10.07
C VAL A 169 7.71 -3.92 10.53
N ALA A 170 7.57 -2.60 10.44
CA ALA A 170 6.33 -1.91 10.73
C ALA A 170 5.19 -2.42 9.81
N ALA A 171 5.43 -2.50 8.51
CA ALA A 171 4.47 -3.00 7.53
C ALA A 171 4.04 -4.45 7.81
N LEU A 172 4.98 -5.33 8.17
CA LEU A 172 4.71 -6.72 8.54
C LEU A 172 3.92 -6.85 9.85
N THR A 173 4.28 -6.06 10.86
CA THR A 173 3.56 -6.00 12.14
C THR A 173 2.11 -5.60 11.91
N PHE A 174 1.89 -4.58 11.08
CA PHE A 174 0.53 -4.17 10.73
C PHE A 174 -0.21 -5.24 9.91
N SER A 175 0.46 -5.87 8.95
CA SER A 175 -0.13 -6.97 8.16
C SER A 175 -0.56 -8.15 9.03
N LYS A 176 0.21 -8.45 10.09
CA LYS A 176 -0.15 -9.43 11.11
C LYS A 176 -1.41 -9.02 11.87
N GLU A 177 -1.50 -7.78 12.36
CA GLU A 177 -2.71 -7.28 13.04
C GLU A 177 -3.95 -7.38 12.15
N LEU A 178 -3.80 -7.21 10.83
CA LEU A 178 -4.88 -7.42 9.86
C LEU A 178 -5.24 -8.88 9.66
N ALA A 179 -4.26 -9.76 9.64
CA ALA A 179 -4.52 -11.20 9.61
C ALA A 179 -5.23 -11.66 10.90
N GLU A 180 -4.86 -11.11 12.05
CA GLU A 180 -5.48 -11.40 13.35
C GLU A 180 -6.91 -10.85 13.45
N SER A 181 -7.15 -9.62 12.96
CA SER A 181 -8.46 -8.98 13.04
C SER A 181 -9.43 -9.38 11.93
N GLY A 182 -8.92 -9.73 10.74
CA GLY A 182 -9.69 -10.27 9.62
C GLY A 182 -9.94 -11.77 9.72
N GLY A 183 -9.29 -12.46 10.67
CA GLY A 183 -9.50 -13.87 10.98
C GLY A 183 -10.68 -14.12 11.92
N GLN A 184 -11.91 -13.77 11.50
CA GLN A 184 -13.17 -14.33 12.02
C GLN A 184 -14.24 -14.41 10.93
#